data_AF-A0A2N2W7Z1-F1
#
_entry.id   AF-A0A2N2W7Z1-F1
#
_cell.length_a   1.000
_cell.length_b   1.000
_cell.length_c   1.000
_cell.angle_alpha   90.00
_cell.angle_beta   90.00
_cell.angle_gamma   90.00
#
_symmetry.space_group_name_H-M   'P 1'
#
loop_
_entity.id
_entity.type
_entity.pdbx_description
1 polymer ?
#
loop_
_entity_poly.entity_id
_entity_poly.type
_entity_poly.pdbx_seq_one_letter_code
_entity_poly.pdbx_strand_id
1 'polypeptide(L)'
;MFCLFLAFVIWSVHNLSDDYSHLFQYTVVAKSSMSGKLEDSQSINKLTLRARASGFYILKHRYNRVDASLVLSPDNKLFKKIAGKKDSYYLLTSDIRAHISEATADKLQVEYLSTDTLFFRFPGVVSKEVPVAFKSRISFRDQYMQKGELKLEPLRVTMYGEQSQLDKIDSAFTQLIVMKNVSTSISGVATFTSVSGVTISPKELLYSMNVERYVEKEILLPVRMINLPEGFVCRLTPSEIRITYRFPLSDRESLSLLSTSLYINYKSIEGVSDTVVTPVLENLPAEILDYTLYPGYVDCKVYPNTRVNN
;
A
#
# COMPACT_ATOMS: atom_id res chain seq x y z
N MET A 1 -40.10 15.36 -41.89
CA MET A 1 -39.55 15.42 -40.52
C MET A 1 -38.07 15.81 -40.47
N PHE A 2 -37.22 15.36 -41.40
CA PHE A 2 -35.79 15.72 -41.43
C PHE A 2 -35.50 17.23 -41.47
N CYS A 3 -36.19 18.00 -42.32
CA CYS A 3 -35.96 19.45 -42.42
C CYS A 3 -36.34 20.21 -41.14
N LEU A 4 -37.38 19.78 -40.43
CA LEU A 4 -37.78 20.38 -39.14
C LEU A 4 -36.73 20.09 -38.06
N PHE A 5 -36.16 18.89 -38.05
CA PHE A 5 -35.05 18.56 -37.16
C PHE A 5 -33.81 19.40 -37.45
N LEU A 6 -33.42 19.54 -38.72
CA LEU A 6 -32.26 20.36 -39.11
C LEU A 6 -32.47 21.84 -38.75
N ALA A 7 -33.66 22.38 -39.01
CA ALA A 7 -34.02 23.74 -38.63
C ALA A 7 -33.95 23.95 -37.10
N PHE A 8 -34.43 22.99 -36.32
CA PHE A 8 -34.32 23.02 -34.86
C PHE A 8 -32.86 22.99 -34.38
N VAL A 9 -32.02 22.13 -34.97
CA VAL A 9 -30.59 22.05 -34.61
C VAL A 9 -29.87 23.36 -34.94
N ILE A 10 -30.08 23.91 -36.14
CA ILE A 10 -29.45 25.18 -36.55
C ILE A 10 -29.91 26.32 -35.64
N TRP A 11 -31.22 26.42 -35.37
CA TRP A 11 -31.77 27.44 -34.47
C TRP A 11 -31.22 27.30 -33.05
N SER A 12 -31.15 26.07 -32.53
CA SER A 12 -30.59 25.81 -31.20
C SER A 12 -29.11 26.19 -31.14
N VAL A 13 -28.32 25.88 -32.18
CA VAL A 13 -26.90 26.25 -32.23
C VAL A 13 -26.74 27.77 -32.28
N HIS A 14 -27.53 28.46 -33.10
CA HIS A 14 -27.48 29.92 -33.19
C HIS A 14 -27.82 30.57 -31.84
N ASN A 15 -28.94 30.17 -31.22
CA ASN A 15 -29.38 30.73 -29.95
C ASN A 15 -28.44 30.37 -28.78
N LEU A 16 -27.74 29.23 -28.82
CA LEU A 16 -26.73 28.90 -27.81
C LEU A 16 -25.35 29.56 -28.07
N SER A 17 -25.12 30.09 -29.27
CA SER A 17 -23.85 30.76 -29.61
C SER A 17 -23.78 32.20 -29.13
N ASP A 18 -24.93 32.84 -28.89
CA ASP A 18 -24.99 34.19 -28.35
C ASP A 18 -24.55 34.25 -26.88
N ASP A 19 -24.14 35.44 -26.45
CA ASP A 19 -23.70 35.72 -25.09
C ASP A 19 -24.85 36.17 -24.19
N TYR A 20 -25.01 35.51 -23.04
CA TYR A 20 -26.02 35.82 -22.04
C TYR A 20 -25.40 36.17 -20.70
N SER A 21 -26.04 37.11 -19.99
CA SER A 21 -25.67 37.45 -18.62
C SER A 21 -26.25 36.41 -17.66
N HIS A 22 -25.39 35.73 -16.92
CA HIS A 22 -25.76 34.69 -15.95
C HIS A 22 -24.94 34.83 -14.66
N LEU A 23 -25.47 34.29 -13.56
CA LEU A 23 -24.79 34.25 -12.27
C LEU A 23 -24.02 32.92 -12.14
N PHE A 24 -22.72 33.01 -11.94
CA PHE A 24 -21.82 31.86 -11.78
C PHE A 24 -21.33 31.78 -10.34
N GLN A 25 -21.06 30.56 -9.89
CA GLN A 25 -20.56 30.27 -8.55
C GLN A 25 -19.32 29.39 -8.65
N TYR A 26 -18.21 29.86 -8.08
CA TYR A 26 -16.93 29.16 -8.10
C TYR A 26 -16.42 28.93 -6.68
N THR A 27 -15.77 27.79 -6.45
CA THR A 27 -14.87 27.63 -5.30
C THR A 27 -13.50 28.21 -5.68
N VAL A 28 -12.97 29.13 -4.89
CA VAL A 28 -11.67 29.76 -5.20
C VAL A 28 -10.57 28.97 -4.52
N VAL A 29 -9.55 28.57 -5.27
CA VAL A 29 -8.32 27.95 -4.74
C VAL A 29 -7.24 29.04 -4.77
N ALA A 30 -6.92 29.59 -3.61
CA ALA A 30 -5.93 30.64 -3.50
C ALA A 30 -4.55 30.05 -3.17
N LYS A 31 -3.57 30.29 -4.04
CA LYS A 31 -2.16 29.99 -3.79
C LYS A 31 -1.52 31.09 -2.95
N SER A 32 -0.66 30.70 -2.02
CA SER A 32 0.08 31.57 -1.13
C SER A 32 1.52 31.08 -0.96
N SER A 33 2.44 32.01 -0.80
CA SER A 33 3.83 31.73 -0.42
C SER A 33 4.14 32.18 1.03
N MET A 34 3.12 32.18 1.89
CA MET A 34 3.30 32.45 3.32
C MET A 34 4.21 31.38 3.95
N SER A 35 5.35 31.82 4.50
CA SER A 35 6.33 30.92 5.10
C SER A 35 5.70 30.05 6.21
N GLY A 36 5.97 28.74 6.16
CA GLY A 36 5.51 27.77 7.16
C GLY A 36 4.01 27.45 7.13
N LYS A 37 3.29 27.80 6.05
CA LYS A 37 1.86 27.50 5.86
C LYS A 37 1.65 26.68 4.59
N LEU A 38 0.47 26.08 4.45
CA LEU A 38 0.08 25.42 3.21
C LEU A 38 0.17 26.39 2.03
N GLU A 39 0.64 25.89 0.89
CA GLU A 39 0.82 26.67 -0.33
C GLU A 39 -0.51 27.01 -1.02
N ASP A 40 -1.58 26.27 -0.73
CA ASP A 40 -2.91 26.52 -1.27
C ASP A 40 -4.02 26.28 -0.24
N SER A 41 -5.13 27.00 -0.41
CA SER A 41 -6.37 26.81 0.36
C SER A 41 -7.57 27.05 -0.53
N GLN A 42 -8.58 26.19 -0.40
CA GLN A 42 -9.91 26.45 -0.96
C GLN A 42 -10.65 27.49 -0.12
N SER A 43 -11.50 28.27 -0.77
CA SER A 43 -12.36 29.24 -0.11
C SER A 43 -13.50 28.52 0.63
N ILE A 44 -13.78 28.97 1.85
CA ILE A 44 -14.85 28.43 2.69
C ILE A 44 -16.22 28.76 2.10
N ASN A 45 -16.35 29.94 1.50
CA ASN A 45 -17.53 30.39 0.78
C ASN A 45 -17.29 30.44 -0.74
N LYS A 46 -18.37 30.36 -1.52
CA LYS A 46 -18.31 30.45 -2.99
C LYS A 46 -18.16 31.90 -3.45
N LEU A 47 -17.33 32.11 -4.47
CA LEU A 47 -17.29 33.34 -5.27
C LEU A 47 -18.51 33.36 -6.19
N THR A 48 -19.39 34.32 -5.98
CA THR A 48 -20.55 34.56 -6.84
C THR A 48 -20.28 35.77 -7.71
N LEU A 49 -20.37 35.60 -9.03
CA LEU A 49 -20.15 36.67 -10.01
C LEU A 49 -21.23 36.62 -11.10
N ARG A 50 -21.59 37.80 -11.59
CA ARG A 50 -22.41 37.96 -12.79
C ARG A 50 -21.47 38.21 -13.97
N ALA A 51 -21.59 37.39 -15.00
CA ALA A 51 -20.78 37.50 -16.20
C ALA A 51 -21.58 37.19 -17.46
N ARG A 52 -21.14 37.73 -18.60
CA ARG A 52 -21.58 37.28 -19.92
C ARG A 52 -20.75 36.09 -20.39
N ALA A 53 -21.43 35.08 -20.94
CA ALA A 53 -20.82 33.91 -21.54
C ALA A 53 -21.77 33.30 -22.59
N SER A 54 -21.23 32.49 -23.49
CA SER A 54 -22.03 31.81 -24.49
C SER A 54 -23.08 30.88 -23.86
N GLY A 55 -24.24 30.76 -24.50
CA GLY A 55 -25.31 29.84 -24.08
C GLY A 55 -24.83 28.40 -23.90
N PHE A 56 -23.92 27.93 -24.76
CA PHE A 56 -23.25 26.62 -24.62
C PHE A 56 -22.45 26.50 -23.31
N TYR A 57 -21.70 27.54 -22.92
CA TYR A 57 -20.93 27.53 -21.67
C TYR A 57 -21.86 27.47 -20.46
N ILE A 58 -22.92 28.29 -20.46
CA ILE A 58 -23.92 28.31 -19.37
C ILE A 58 -24.62 26.95 -19.24
N LEU A 59 -25.02 26.35 -20.36
CA LEU A 59 -25.68 25.04 -20.36
C LEU A 59 -24.75 23.93 -19.85
N LYS A 60 -23.49 23.92 -20.31
CA LYS A 60 -22.47 22.99 -19.82
C LYS A 60 -22.24 23.15 -18.32
N HIS A 61 -22.15 24.38 -17.83
CA HIS A 61 -22.00 24.68 -16.41
C HIS A 61 -23.22 24.25 -15.58
N ARG A 62 -24.43 24.30 -16.15
CA ARG A 62 -25.66 23.84 -15.47
C ARG A 62 -25.76 22.31 -15.44
N TYR A 63 -25.37 21.64 -16.52
CA TYR A 63 -25.52 20.19 -16.67
C TYR A 63 -24.40 19.41 -15.95
N ASN A 64 -23.16 19.91 -16.00
CA ASN A 64 -22.08 19.37 -15.20
C ASN A 64 -22.27 19.81 -13.74
N ARG A 65 -22.74 18.90 -12.87
CA ARG A 65 -22.82 19.09 -11.41
C ARG A 65 -21.44 19.21 -10.72
N VAL A 66 -20.39 19.51 -11.47
CA VAL A 66 -19.03 19.64 -10.93
C VAL A 66 -18.88 21.05 -10.42
N ASP A 67 -18.57 21.21 -9.12
CA ASP A 67 -18.24 22.50 -8.53
C ASP A 67 -17.05 23.12 -9.30
N ALA A 68 -17.33 24.15 -10.09
CA ALA A 68 -16.31 24.84 -10.84
C ALA A 68 -15.32 25.52 -9.87
N SER A 69 -14.03 25.32 -10.09
CA SER A 69 -12.97 25.91 -9.27
C SER A 69 -12.18 26.96 -10.05
N LEU A 70 -11.78 28.03 -9.35
CA LEU A 70 -10.97 29.11 -9.89
C LEU A 70 -9.66 29.19 -9.11
N VAL A 71 -8.53 28.94 -9.76
CA VAL A 71 -7.21 29.01 -9.12
C VAL A 71 -6.66 30.43 -9.25
N LEU A 72 -6.36 31.07 -8.13
CA LEU A 72 -5.81 32.43 -8.08
C LEU A 72 -4.47 32.42 -7.33
N SER A 73 -3.53 33.27 -7.74
CA SER A 73 -2.24 33.46 -7.06
C SER A 73 -2.04 34.92 -6.63
N PRO A 74 -2.89 35.45 -5.72
CA PRO A 74 -2.77 36.85 -5.28
C PRO A 74 -1.52 37.06 -4.40
N ASP A 75 -1.02 38.30 -4.34
CA ASP A 75 0.07 38.66 -3.43
C ASP A 75 -0.32 38.34 -1.97
N ASN A 76 0.61 37.73 -1.23
CA ASN A 76 0.45 37.40 0.19
C ASN A 76 0.02 38.61 1.04
N LYS A 77 0.42 39.84 0.66
CA LYS A 77 0.04 41.07 1.38
C LYS A 77 -1.45 41.35 1.38
N LEU A 78 -2.19 40.80 0.41
CA LEU A 78 -3.64 41.00 0.31
C LEU A 78 -4.40 40.14 1.33
N PHE A 79 -3.83 39.03 1.79
CA PHE A 79 -4.47 38.16 2.78
C PHE A 79 -4.48 38.81 4.16
N LYS A 80 -5.68 39.18 4.63
CA LYS A 80 -5.88 39.79 5.94
C LYS A 80 -6.22 38.70 6.96
N LYS A 81 -5.52 38.68 8.09
CA LYS A 81 -5.75 37.70 9.17
C LYS A 81 -7.04 38.02 9.92
N ILE A 82 -7.84 37.00 10.22
CA ILE A 82 -9.05 37.15 11.03
C ILE A 82 -8.67 37.12 12.52
N ALA A 83 -8.99 38.18 13.26
CA ALA A 83 -8.74 38.25 14.69
C ALA A 83 -9.48 37.13 15.45
N GLY A 84 -8.82 36.50 16.42
CA GLY A 84 -9.41 35.44 17.24
C GLY A 84 -9.58 34.08 16.56
N LYS A 85 -9.24 33.93 15.27
CA LYS A 85 -9.27 32.62 14.57
C LYS A 85 -7.89 32.21 14.08
N LYS A 86 -7.43 31.03 14.53
CA LYS A 86 -6.13 30.47 14.12
C LYS A 86 -6.14 30.18 12.61
N ASP A 87 -5.05 30.55 11.93
CA ASP A 87 -4.79 30.25 10.52
C ASP A 87 -5.88 30.67 9.53
N SER A 88 -6.77 31.57 9.94
CA SER A 88 -7.91 32.03 9.15
C SER A 88 -7.64 33.39 8.53
N TYR A 89 -7.89 33.49 7.23
CA TYR A 89 -7.60 34.67 6.44
C TYR A 89 -8.82 35.04 5.59
N TYR A 90 -8.85 36.29 5.13
CA TYR A 90 -9.81 36.73 4.15
C TYR A 90 -9.15 37.57 3.06
N LEU A 91 -9.75 37.54 1.88
CA LEU A 91 -9.44 38.40 0.74
C LEU A 91 -10.70 39.17 0.36
N LEU A 92 -10.56 40.46 0.13
CA LEU A 92 -11.63 41.26 -0.47
C LEU A 92 -11.61 41.01 -1.98
N THR A 93 -12.76 40.73 -2.57
CA THR A 93 -12.86 40.47 -4.02
C THR A 93 -12.54 41.71 -4.84
N SER A 94 -12.71 42.91 -4.26
CA SER A 94 -12.24 44.18 -4.81
C SER A 94 -10.73 44.18 -5.08
N ASP A 95 -9.94 43.63 -4.15
CA ASP A 95 -8.47 43.68 -4.17
C ASP A 95 -7.91 42.68 -5.20
N ILE A 96 -8.67 41.63 -5.52
CA ILE A 96 -8.28 40.56 -6.44
C ILE A 96 -9.07 40.55 -7.75
N ARG A 97 -9.85 41.60 -8.05
CA ARG A 97 -10.72 41.68 -9.24
C ARG A 97 -9.95 41.43 -10.54
N ALA A 98 -8.75 41.99 -10.67
CA ALA A 98 -7.90 41.80 -11.86
C ALA A 98 -7.53 40.32 -12.05
N HIS A 99 -7.15 39.63 -10.97
CA HIS A 99 -6.80 38.20 -11.01
C HIS A 99 -8.01 37.33 -11.37
N ILE A 100 -9.21 37.68 -10.87
CA ILE A 100 -10.46 36.99 -11.22
C ILE A 100 -10.75 37.18 -12.72
N SER A 101 -10.71 38.42 -13.20
CA SER A 101 -10.96 38.72 -14.62
C SER A 101 -9.98 38.00 -15.55
N GLU A 102 -8.69 37.98 -15.20
CA GLU A 102 -7.65 37.28 -15.96
C GLU A 102 -7.89 35.78 -15.98
N ALA A 103 -8.16 35.16 -14.83
CA ALA A 103 -8.39 33.73 -14.71
C ALA A 103 -9.67 33.25 -15.41
N THR A 104 -10.58 34.16 -15.77
CA THR A 104 -11.83 33.84 -16.47
C THR A 104 -11.94 34.44 -17.88
N ALA A 105 -10.92 35.17 -18.35
CA ALA A 105 -11.00 36.00 -19.57
C ALA A 105 -11.33 35.22 -20.85
N ASP A 106 -10.99 33.93 -20.89
CA ASP A 106 -11.22 33.04 -22.04
C ASP A 106 -12.69 32.58 -22.18
N LYS A 107 -13.50 32.73 -21.12
CA LYS A 107 -14.84 32.14 -21.03
C LYS A 107 -15.92 33.11 -20.57
N LEU A 108 -15.54 34.09 -19.76
CA LEU A 108 -16.47 34.97 -19.06
C LEU A 108 -16.04 36.43 -19.22
N GLN A 109 -17.02 37.27 -19.55
CA GLN A 109 -16.89 38.72 -19.38
C GLN A 109 -17.53 39.13 -18.05
N VAL A 110 -16.71 39.33 -17.01
CA VAL A 110 -17.17 39.64 -15.65
C VAL A 110 -17.82 41.03 -15.59
N GLU A 111 -19.10 41.08 -15.24
CA GLU A 111 -19.88 42.32 -15.10
C GLU A 111 -19.85 42.82 -13.65
N TYR A 112 -20.10 41.91 -12.70
CA TYR A 112 -20.25 42.25 -11.28
C TYR A 112 -19.80 41.09 -10.37
N LEU A 113 -19.14 41.43 -9.25
CA LEU A 113 -18.79 40.47 -8.20
C LEU A 113 -19.79 40.65 -7.06
N SER A 114 -20.59 39.62 -6.78
CA SER A 114 -21.63 39.64 -5.73
C SER A 114 -21.09 39.26 -4.37
N THR A 115 -20.02 38.46 -4.33
CA THR A 115 -19.33 38.11 -3.09
C THR A 115 -18.30 39.19 -2.78
N ASP A 116 -18.41 39.84 -1.63
CA ASP A 116 -17.47 40.91 -1.23
C ASP A 116 -16.17 40.36 -0.64
N THR A 117 -16.27 39.26 0.10
CA THR A 117 -15.14 38.69 0.86
C THR A 117 -15.08 37.18 0.70
N LEU A 118 -13.89 36.66 0.45
CA LEU A 118 -13.60 35.22 0.44
C LEU A 118 -12.78 34.86 1.66
N PHE A 119 -13.15 33.77 2.34
CA PHE A 119 -12.50 33.29 3.55
C PHE A 119 -11.68 32.04 3.27
N PHE A 120 -10.48 31.94 3.83
CA PHE A 120 -9.52 30.87 3.62
C PHE A 120 -8.93 30.38 4.94
N ARG A 121 -8.40 29.15 4.95
CA ARG A 121 -7.63 28.61 6.07
C ARG A 121 -6.29 28.09 5.58
N PHE A 122 -5.22 28.75 6.01
CA PHE A 122 -3.83 28.38 5.70
C PHE A 122 -3.15 27.83 6.96
N PRO A 123 -3.38 26.54 7.30
CA PRO A 123 -2.79 25.92 8.49
C PRO A 123 -1.27 25.90 8.38
N GLY A 124 -0.61 25.92 9.54
CA GLY A 124 0.83 25.74 9.63
C GLY A 124 1.25 24.35 9.14
N VAL A 125 2.37 24.30 8.41
CA VAL A 125 2.98 23.06 7.94
C VAL A 125 4.10 22.69 8.90
N VAL A 126 4.02 21.49 9.44
CA VAL A 126 5.08 20.85 10.24
C VAL A 126 5.61 19.62 9.50
N SER A 127 6.74 19.09 9.93
CA SER A 127 7.30 17.85 9.41
C SER A 127 7.28 16.74 10.46
N LYS A 128 7.09 15.51 9.99
CA LYS A 128 7.18 14.29 10.80
C LYS A 128 7.95 13.23 10.03
N GLU A 129 8.92 12.60 10.67
CA GLU A 129 9.65 11.48 10.08
C GLU A 129 9.00 10.15 10.47
N VAL A 130 8.64 9.33 9.47
CA VAL A 130 7.95 8.06 9.67
C VAL A 130 8.66 6.91 8.94
N PRO A 131 8.57 5.67 9.44
CA PRO A 131 9.07 4.50 8.73
C PRO A 131 8.29 4.24 7.43
N VAL A 132 8.97 3.63 6.46
CA VAL A 132 8.38 3.15 5.21
C VAL A 132 7.70 1.81 5.45
N ALA A 133 6.46 1.68 4.98
CA ALA A 133 5.70 0.43 4.96
C ALA A 133 5.53 -0.04 3.51
N PHE A 134 6.41 -0.94 3.08
CA PHE A 134 6.41 -1.47 1.71
C PHE A 134 5.27 -2.48 1.50
N LYS A 135 4.42 -2.21 0.50
CA LYS A 135 3.31 -3.08 0.12
C LYS A 135 3.66 -3.87 -1.13
N SER A 136 3.82 -5.18 -0.99
CA SER A 136 4.06 -6.07 -2.12
C SER A 136 3.27 -7.37 -2.05
N ARG A 137 3.07 -7.97 -3.22
CA ARG A 137 2.58 -9.35 -3.40
C ARG A 137 3.48 -10.02 -4.44
N ILE A 138 4.38 -10.87 -3.96
CA ILE A 138 5.42 -11.50 -4.78
C ILE A 138 5.16 -13.00 -4.81
N SER A 139 5.04 -13.58 -6.01
CA SER A 139 5.08 -15.03 -6.18
C SER A 139 6.33 -15.45 -6.96
N PHE A 140 6.94 -16.55 -6.53
CA PHE A 140 8.14 -17.11 -7.15
C PHE A 140 7.77 -18.20 -8.14
N ARG A 141 8.64 -18.43 -9.12
CA ARG A 141 8.59 -19.64 -9.95
C ARG A 141 8.98 -20.85 -9.09
N ASP A 142 8.51 -22.04 -9.45
CA ASP A 142 8.92 -23.29 -8.81
C ASP A 142 10.45 -23.40 -8.69
N GLN A 143 10.93 -23.87 -7.53
CA GLN A 143 12.36 -23.94 -7.18
C GLN A 143 13.06 -22.60 -6.99
N TYR A 144 12.34 -21.48 -6.89
CA TYR A 144 12.89 -20.17 -6.55
C TYR A 144 12.30 -19.62 -5.26
N MET A 145 13.10 -18.84 -4.54
CA MET A 145 12.72 -18.19 -3.30
C MET A 145 13.48 -16.88 -3.09
N GLN A 146 12.99 -16.09 -2.14
CA GLN A 146 13.71 -14.92 -1.65
C GLN A 146 15.00 -15.33 -0.93
N LYS A 147 16.10 -14.63 -1.23
CA LYS A 147 17.36 -14.73 -0.51
C LYS A 147 17.55 -13.52 0.40
N GLY A 148 17.61 -13.76 1.71
CA GLY A 148 17.79 -12.71 2.71
C GLY A 148 16.62 -11.73 2.75
N GLU A 149 16.88 -10.53 3.28
CA GLU A 149 15.84 -9.51 3.47
C GLU A 149 15.63 -8.62 2.24
N LEU A 150 14.41 -8.10 2.11
CA LEU A 150 14.09 -7.04 1.17
C LEU A 150 14.78 -5.74 1.61
N LYS A 151 15.58 -5.16 0.72
CA LYS A 151 16.26 -3.89 0.97
C LYS A 151 15.43 -2.74 0.43
N LEU A 152 15.28 -1.69 1.24
CA LEU A 152 14.55 -0.46 0.92
C LEU A 152 15.45 0.74 1.18
N GLU A 153 15.43 1.71 0.27
CA GLU A 153 16.20 2.94 0.41
C GLU A 153 15.39 4.15 -0.06
N PRO A 154 15.02 5.09 0.83
CA PRO A 154 15.28 5.10 2.28
C PRO A 154 14.30 4.21 3.09
N LEU A 155 14.68 3.88 4.34
CA LEU A 155 13.82 3.18 5.30
C LEU A 155 12.84 4.09 6.05
N ARG A 156 13.10 5.40 6.03
CA ARG A 156 12.29 6.44 6.66
C ARG A 156 12.13 7.60 5.71
N VAL A 157 10.99 8.29 5.79
CA VAL A 157 10.69 9.46 4.95
C VAL A 157 10.13 10.59 5.79
N THR A 158 10.30 11.82 5.30
CA THR A 158 9.74 13.00 5.93
C THR A 158 8.41 13.35 5.28
N MET A 159 7.37 13.50 6.11
CA MET A 159 6.05 13.94 5.69
C MET A 159 5.81 15.37 6.16
N TYR A 160 5.22 16.20 5.32
CA TYR A 160 4.91 17.60 5.56
C TYR A 160 3.40 17.83 5.49
N GLY A 161 2.81 18.46 6.50
CA GLY A 161 1.36 18.71 6.54
C GLY A 161 0.91 19.42 7.82
N GLU A 162 -0.41 19.53 8.04
CA GLU A 162 -0.96 20.03 9.31
C GLU A 162 -0.69 19.01 10.44
N GLN A 163 -0.31 19.49 11.63
CA GLN A 163 0.00 18.65 12.80
C GLN A 163 -1.07 17.58 13.06
N SER A 164 -2.34 17.99 13.05
CA SER A 164 -3.48 17.10 13.33
C SER A 164 -3.64 15.96 12.30
N GLN A 165 -3.09 16.10 11.10
CA GLN A 165 -3.05 15.05 10.08
C GLN A 165 -1.83 14.15 10.30
N LEU A 166 -0.64 14.75 10.52
CA LEU A 166 0.59 13.98 10.74
C LEU A 166 0.53 13.12 12.01
N ASP A 167 -0.16 13.59 13.06
CA ASP A 167 -0.35 12.84 14.30
C ASP A 167 -1.06 11.49 14.09
N LYS A 168 -1.87 11.37 13.03
CA LYS A 168 -2.62 10.15 12.69
C LYS A 168 -1.85 9.18 11.79
N ILE A 169 -0.65 9.54 11.36
CA ILE A 169 0.13 8.78 10.38
C ILE A 169 1.35 8.19 11.06
N ASP A 170 1.37 6.86 11.16
CA ASP A 170 2.48 6.13 11.78
C ASP A 170 3.51 5.61 10.77
N SER A 171 3.12 5.47 9.50
CA SER A 171 3.99 4.93 8.44
C SER A 171 3.60 5.45 7.06
N ALA A 172 4.60 5.59 6.19
CA ALA A 172 4.40 5.91 4.78
C ALA A 172 4.24 4.63 3.95
N PHE A 173 3.02 4.37 3.47
CA PHE A 173 2.73 3.17 2.67
C PHE A 173 3.09 3.37 1.20
N THR A 174 3.74 2.39 0.58
CA THR A 174 3.89 2.36 -0.88
C THR A 174 2.59 1.98 -1.59
N GLN A 175 2.51 2.27 -2.88
CA GLN A 175 1.55 1.59 -3.75
C GLN A 175 1.84 0.09 -3.78
N LEU A 176 0.80 -0.73 -4.02
CA LEU A 176 0.95 -2.19 -4.07
C LEU A 176 1.75 -2.61 -5.30
N ILE A 177 2.89 -3.26 -5.09
CA ILE A 177 3.67 -3.86 -6.16
C ILE A 177 3.32 -5.36 -6.26
N VAL A 178 2.89 -5.79 -7.44
CA VAL A 178 2.56 -7.19 -7.69
C VAL A 178 3.55 -7.78 -8.70
N MET A 179 4.23 -8.84 -8.30
CA MET A 179 5.18 -9.56 -9.14
C MET A 179 4.84 -11.05 -9.11
N LYS A 180 4.83 -11.68 -10.29
CA LYS A 180 4.47 -13.10 -10.43
C LYS A 180 5.58 -13.88 -11.11
N ASN A 181 5.74 -15.14 -10.73
CA ASN A 181 6.70 -16.08 -11.31
C ASN A 181 8.15 -15.54 -11.31
N VAL A 182 8.54 -14.87 -10.22
CA VAL A 182 9.89 -14.31 -10.07
C VAL A 182 10.91 -15.44 -10.01
N SER A 183 11.96 -15.33 -10.84
CA SER A 183 13.06 -16.31 -10.91
C SER A 183 14.45 -15.69 -11.01
N THR A 184 14.53 -14.36 -10.91
CA THR A 184 15.78 -13.59 -10.88
C THR A 184 15.67 -12.51 -9.82
N SER A 185 16.80 -12.06 -9.29
CA SER A 185 16.82 -10.91 -8.37
C SER A 185 16.13 -9.71 -9.00
N ILE A 186 15.39 -8.97 -8.18
CA ILE A 186 14.59 -7.83 -8.62
C ILE A 186 15.10 -6.55 -7.95
N SER A 187 15.00 -5.45 -8.68
CA SER A 187 15.16 -4.11 -8.14
C SER A 187 14.24 -3.15 -8.89
N GLY A 188 13.89 -2.04 -8.26
CA GLY A 188 13.01 -1.06 -8.88
C GLY A 188 12.72 0.13 -7.98
N VAL A 189 11.80 0.96 -8.45
CA VAL A 189 11.33 2.16 -7.77
C VAL A 189 9.89 1.93 -7.32
N ALA A 190 9.58 2.29 -6.07
CA ALA A 190 8.23 2.31 -5.54
C ALA A 190 7.81 3.73 -5.19
N THR A 191 6.57 4.07 -5.51
CA THR A 191 5.94 5.34 -5.17
C THR A 191 5.09 5.20 -3.91
N PHE A 192 4.97 6.28 -3.15
CA PHE A 192 4.09 6.30 -1.98
C PHE A 192 2.61 6.45 -2.37
N THR A 193 1.73 5.88 -1.55
CA THR A 193 0.29 6.15 -1.63
C THR A 193 0.06 7.61 -1.24
N SER A 194 -0.69 8.35 -2.04
CA SER A 194 -0.99 9.75 -1.74
C SER A 194 -1.84 9.88 -0.48
N VAL A 195 -1.49 10.84 0.36
CA VAL A 195 -2.26 11.21 1.55
C VAL A 195 -2.73 12.64 1.37
N SER A 196 -4.03 12.87 1.46
CA SER A 196 -4.61 14.19 1.22
C SER A 196 -4.06 15.22 2.21
N GLY A 197 -3.60 16.37 1.70
CA GLY A 197 -3.01 17.44 2.51
C GLY A 197 -1.64 17.14 3.10
N VAL A 198 -0.97 16.07 2.64
CA VAL A 198 0.36 15.69 3.11
C VAL A 198 1.31 15.45 1.93
N THR A 199 2.49 16.05 2.00
CA THR A 199 3.57 15.86 1.02
C THR A 199 4.63 14.93 1.60
N ILE A 200 5.09 13.96 0.82
CA ILE A 200 6.13 12.99 1.24
C ILE A 200 7.43 13.29 0.50
N SER A 201 8.54 13.30 1.23
CA SER A 201 9.89 13.45 0.68
C SER A 201 10.84 12.38 1.25
N PRO A 202 11.59 11.66 0.40
CA PRO A 202 11.50 11.65 -1.07
C PRO A 202 10.14 11.10 -1.57
N LYS A 203 9.79 11.40 -2.83
CA LYS A 203 8.52 10.94 -3.44
C LYS A 203 8.52 9.45 -3.80
N GLU A 204 9.70 8.88 -3.87
CA GLU A 204 9.97 7.54 -4.36
C GLU A 204 11.04 6.90 -3.48
N LEU A 205 11.07 5.57 -3.49
CA LEU A 205 12.10 4.78 -2.82
C LEU A 205 12.57 3.65 -3.73
N LEU A 206 13.83 3.26 -3.56
CA LEU A 206 14.42 2.12 -4.24
C LEU A 206 14.18 0.85 -3.42
N TYR A 207 13.78 -0.23 -4.08
CA TYR A 207 13.69 -1.55 -3.47
C TYR A 207 14.58 -2.53 -4.23
N SER A 208 15.16 -3.50 -3.51
CA SER A 208 15.85 -4.63 -4.11
C SER A 208 15.67 -5.90 -3.28
N MET A 209 15.51 -7.02 -3.96
CA MET A 209 15.32 -8.32 -3.35
C MET A 209 16.11 -9.36 -4.14
N ASN A 210 16.98 -10.08 -3.44
CA ASN A 210 17.71 -11.18 -4.04
C ASN A 210 16.80 -12.41 -4.15
N VAL A 211 16.99 -13.15 -5.23
CA VAL A 211 16.25 -14.38 -5.49
C VAL A 211 17.25 -15.46 -5.83
N GLU A 212 17.08 -16.62 -5.21
CA GLU A 212 17.91 -17.78 -5.47
C GLU A 212 17.09 -19.03 -5.69
N ARG A 213 17.76 -20.09 -6.16
CA ARG A 213 17.14 -21.39 -6.31
C ARG A 213 17.21 -22.14 -4.99
N TYR A 214 16.16 -22.87 -4.65
CA TYR A 214 16.24 -23.93 -3.64
C TYR A 214 16.28 -25.29 -4.33
N VAL A 215 16.84 -26.26 -3.62
CA VAL A 215 16.85 -27.67 -4.02
C VAL A 215 15.90 -28.42 -3.12
N GLU A 216 15.12 -29.33 -3.70
CA GLU A 216 14.34 -30.31 -2.97
C GLU A 216 15.02 -31.67 -3.09
N LYS A 217 15.19 -32.36 -1.97
CA LYS A 217 15.77 -33.70 -1.92
C LYS A 217 14.93 -34.60 -1.03
N GLU A 218 15.07 -35.90 -1.27
CA GLU A 218 14.47 -36.94 -0.44
C GLU A 218 15.56 -37.79 0.20
N ILE A 219 15.32 -38.20 1.45
CA ILE A 219 16.13 -39.18 2.16
C ILE A 219 15.21 -40.11 2.96
N LEU A 220 15.58 -41.39 3.06
CA LEU A 220 14.95 -42.31 3.99
C LEU A 220 15.72 -42.29 5.30
N LEU A 221 15.05 -41.96 6.40
CA LEU A 221 15.62 -42.08 7.74
C LEU A 221 14.96 -43.21 8.51
N PRO A 222 15.74 -44.08 9.18
CA PRO A 222 15.19 -45.10 10.07
C PRO A 222 14.56 -44.45 11.29
N VAL A 223 13.38 -44.93 11.68
CA VAL A 223 12.69 -44.50 12.90
C VAL A 223 13.26 -45.28 14.06
N ARG A 224 13.79 -44.57 15.06
CA ARG A 224 14.35 -45.20 16.26
C ARG A 224 13.40 -45.07 17.44
N MET A 225 13.27 -46.12 18.25
CA MET A 225 12.62 -45.99 19.55
C MET A 225 13.67 -45.64 20.61
N ILE A 226 13.42 -44.59 21.39
CA ILE A 226 14.26 -44.19 22.54
C ILE A 226 13.50 -44.38 23.85
N ASN A 227 14.25 -44.57 24.94
CA ASN A 227 13.71 -44.77 26.30
C ASN A 227 12.79 -45.99 26.47
N LEU A 228 12.92 -47.03 25.64
CA LEU A 228 12.20 -48.29 25.82
C LEU A 228 12.77 -49.04 27.05
N PRO A 229 11.94 -49.46 28.02
CA PRO A 229 12.40 -50.22 29.17
C PRO A 229 13.01 -51.56 28.79
N GLU A 230 13.93 -52.06 29.62
CA GLU A 230 14.49 -53.41 29.45
C GLU A 230 13.39 -54.48 29.50
N GLY A 231 13.57 -55.56 28.74
CA GLY A 231 12.59 -56.64 28.66
C GLY A 231 11.42 -56.37 27.70
N PHE A 232 11.41 -55.26 26.95
CA PHE A 232 10.44 -54.99 25.90
C PHE A 232 11.10 -54.86 24.52
N VAL A 233 10.33 -55.17 23.47
CA VAL A 233 10.69 -54.95 22.07
C VAL A 233 9.59 -54.11 21.42
N CYS A 234 9.99 -53.19 20.55
CA CYS A 234 9.06 -52.41 19.74
C CYS A 234 9.21 -52.78 18.26
N ARG A 235 8.08 -53.01 17.60
CA ARG A 235 7.97 -53.10 16.15
C ARG A 235 7.37 -51.80 15.62
N LEU A 236 8.15 -51.12 14.78
CA LEU A 236 7.75 -49.90 14.08
C LEU A 236 7.38 -50.23 12.63
N THR A 237 6.27 -49.71 12.14
CA THR A 237 5.82 -49.90 10.75
C THR A 237 5.28 -48.58 10.19
N PRO A 238 5.93 -48.01 9.14
CA PRO A 238 7.18 -48.45 8.55
C PRO A 238 8.38 -48.23 9.50
N SER A 239 9.47 -48.98 9.28
CA SER A 239 10.73 -48.80 10.01
C SER A 239 11.57 -47.63 9.50
N GLU A 240 11.23 -47.10 8.32
CA GLU A 240 11.88 -45.95 7.69
C GLU A 240 10.81 -44.99 7.17
N ILE A 241 11.07 -43.70 7.29
CA ILE A 241 10.20 -42.64 6.76
C ILE A 241 10.98 -41.81 5.76
N ARG A 242 10.30 -41.44 4.68
CA ARG A 242 10.83 -40.50 3.69
C ARG A 242 10.69 -39.09 4.22
N ILE A 243 11.80 -38.38 4.20
CA ILE A 243 11.85 -36.95 4.47
C ILE A 243 12.12 -36.25 3.15
N THR A 244 11.18 -35.43 2.71
CA THR A 244 11.36 -34.48 1.62
C THR A 244 11.71 -33.13 2.23
N TYR A 245 12.88 -32.59 1.94
CA TYR A 245 13.38 -31.35 2.56
C TYR A 245 13.89 -30.38 1.51
N ARG A 246 13.81 -29.08 1.84
CA ARG A 246 14.22 -27.97 0.97
C ARG A 246 15.30 -27.14 1.62
N PHE A 247 16.29 -26.74 0.82
CA PHE A 247 17.40 -25.89 1.27
C PHE A 247 17.89 -24.99 0.12
N PRO A 248 18.53 -23.84 0.42
CA PRO A 248 19.10 -22.97 -0.61
C PRO A 248 20.15 -23.69 -1.45
N LEU A 249 20.19 -23.44 -2.76
CA LEU A 249 21.19 -24.04 -3.64
C LEU A 249 22.62 -23.68 -3.22
N SER A 250 22.83 -22.50 -2.61
CA SER A 250 24.14 -22.09 -2.10
C SER A 250 24.70 -23.01 -1.02
N ASP A 251 23.84 -23.72 -0.30
CA ASP A 251 24.22 -24.49 0.89
C ASP A 251 24.38 -25.98 0.55
N ARG A 252 24.35 -26.32 -0.74
CA ARG A 252 24.40 -27.71 -1.22
C ARG A 252 25.64 -28.47 -0.78
N GLU A 253 26.79 -27.80 -0.69
CA GLU A 253 28.06 -28.43 -0.32
C GLU A 253 28.25 -28.51 1.20
N SER A 254 27.68 -27.58 1.96
CA SER A 254 27.79 -27.56 3.43
C SER A 254 26.72 -28.40 4.12
N LEU A 255 25.56 -28.63 3.47
CA LEU A 255 24.46 -29.36 4.08
C LEU A 255 24.81 -30.85 4.29
N SER A 256 24.72 -31.27 5.56
CA SER A 256 24.89 -32.67 5.96
C SER A 256 23.77 -33.08 6.92
N LEU A 257 23.13 -34.22 6.64
CA LEU A 257 22.09 -34.82 7.47
C LEU A 257 22.61 -35.98 8.33
N LEU A 258 23.93 -36.14 8.45
CA LEU A 258 24.52 -37.27 9.18
C LEU A 258 24.17 -37.29 10.67
N SER A 259 23.96 -36.11 11.28
CA SER A 259 23.55 -35.95 12.68
C SER A 259 22.03 -35.97 12.87
N THR A 260 21.25 -35.88 11.79
CA THR A 260 19.79 -35.81 11.86
C THR A 260 19.22 -37.18 12.19
N SER A 261 18.31 -37.22 13.17
CA SER A 261 17.69 -38.46 13.62
C SER A 261 16.18 -38.32 13.71
N LEU A 262 15.49 -39.41 13.39
CA LEU A 262 14.04 -39.54 13.51
C LEU A 262 13.71 -40.56 14.59
N TYR A 263 12.97 -40.17 15.62
CA TYR A 263 12.71 -41.05 16.75
C TYR A 263 11.29 -40.96 17.31
N ILE A 264 10.90 -41.99 18.05
CA ILE A 264 9.71 -42.02 18.91
C ILE A 264 10.20 -42.23 20.35
N ASN A 265 9.77 -41.36 21.26
CA ASN A 265 10.10 -41.49 22.67
C ASN A 265 9.07 -42.38 23.36
N TYR A 266 9.48 -43.52 23.90
CA TYR A 266 8.57 -44.45 24.57
C TYR A 266 7.73 -43.77 25.68
N LYS A 267 8.29 -42.77 26.36
CA LYS A 267 7.58 -42.00 27.40
C LYS A 267 6.29 -41.35 26.90
N SER A 268 6.15 -41.09 25.59
CA SER A 268 4.92 -40.51 25.02
C SER A 268 3.83 -41.54 24.75
N ILE A 269 4.12 -42.84 24.87
CA ILE A 269 3.20 -43.95 24.59
C ILE A 269 3.17 -44.99 25.72
N GLU A 270 3.64 -44.59 26.91
CA GLU A 270 3.74 -45.48 28.06
C GLU A 270 2.37 -46.05 28.43
N GLY A 271 2.33 -47.36 28.69
CA GLY A 271 1.09 -48.09 28.99
C GLY A 271 0.23 -48.47 27.78
N VAL A 272 0.61 -48.08 26.55
CA VAL A 272 -0.11 -48.44 25.32
C VAL A 272 0.72 -49.42 24.48
N SER A 273 0.15 -50.58 24.19
CA SER A 273 0.85 -51.66 23.47
C SER A 273 0.74 -51.58 21.94
N ASP A 274 -0.29 -50.91 21.40
CA ASP A 274 -0.53 -50.76 19.97
C ASP A 274 -1.10 -49.36 19.70
N THR A 275 -0.34 -48.52 19.00
CA THR A 275 -0.72 -47.12 18.74
C THR A 275 -0.06 -46.57 17.50
N VAL A 276 -0.66 -45.52 16.93
CA VAL A 276 -0.09 -44.70 15.86
C VAL A 276 0.58 -43.48 16.47
N VAL A 277 1.79 -43.15 16.04
CA VAL A 277 2.57 -42.02 16.58
C VAL A 277 3.25 -41.24 15.46
N THR A 278 3.28 -39.93 15.56
CA THR A 278 4.13 -39.09 14.70
C THR A 278 5.55 -39.04 15.27
N PRO A 279 6.57 -39.50 14.51
CA PRO A 279 7.94 -39.45 14.98
C PRO A 279 8.48 -38.01 15.01
N VAL A 280 9.42 -37.77 15.91
CA VAL A 280 10.06 -36.49 16.15
C VAL A 280 11.39 -36.45 15.40
N LEU A 281 11.60 -35.38 14.63
CA LEU A 281 12.85 -35.10 13.94
C LEU A 281 13.74 -34.23 14.83
N GLU A 282 15.01 -34.59 14.96
CA GLU A 282 15.98 -33.88 15.80
C GLU A 282 17.29 -33.66 15.04
N ASN A 283 18.03 -32.61 15.44
CA ASN A 283 19.30 -32.19 14.83
C ASN A 283 19.18 -31.92 13.32
N LEU A 284 18.12 -31.20 12.94
CA LEU A 284 17.96 -30.71 11.58
C LEU A 284 18.90 -29.50 11.36
N PRO A 285 19.69 -29.47 10.28
CA PRO A 285 20.53 -28.31 9.94
C PRO A 285 19.72 -27.03 9.79
N ALA A 286 20.30 -25.89 10.18
CA ALA A 286 19.63 -24.58 10.15
C ALA A 286 19.35 -24.09 8.72
N GLU A 287 20.05 -24.65 7.73
CA GLU A 287 19.90 -24.39 6.31
C GLU A 287 18.64 -25.02 5.72
N ILE A 288 18.00 -25.96 6.43
CA ILE A 288 16.71 -26.51 5.99
C ILE A 288 15.61 -25.48 6.23
N LEU A 289 14.96 -25.12 5.12
CA LEU A 289 13.89 -24.13 5.08
C LEU A 289 12.55 -24.74 5.50
N ASP A 290 12.32 -25.97 5.04
CA ASP A 290 11.07 -26.71 5.24
C ASP A 290 11.30 -28.20 5.00
N TYR A 291 10.48 -29.05 5.62
CA TYR A 291 10.50 -30.49 5.43
C TYR A 291 9.12 -31.12 5.59
N THR A 292 8.92 -32.28 4.96
CA THR A 292 7.71 -33.08 5.06
C THR A 292 8.07 -34.54 5.29
N LEU A 293 7.33 -35.20 6.18
CA LEU A 293 7.48 -36.62 6.49
C LEU A 293 6.41 -37.43 5.75
N TYR A 294 6.80 -38.51 5.08
CA TYR A 294 5.88 -39.44 4.42
C TYR A 294 6.27 -40.91 4.67
N PRO A 295 5.40 -41.72 5.31
CA PRO A 295 4.20 -41.28 6.03
C PRO A 295 4.55 -40.38 7.23
N GLY A 296 3.63 -39.49 7.61
CA GLY A 296 3.80 -38.61 8.79
C GLY A 296 3.51 -39.29 10.13
N TYR A 297 3.32 -40.60 10.11
CA TYR A 297 2.97 -41.42 11.27
C TYR A 297 3.58 -42.83 11.13
N VAL A 298 3.71 -43.50 12.26
CA VAL A 298 4.26 -44.85 12.40
C VAL A 298 3.36 -45.66 13.31
N ASP A 299 3.00 -46.85 12.89
CA ASP A 299 2.40 -47.86 13.76
C ASP A 299 3.47 -48.41 14.70
N CYS A 300 3.20 -48.34 15.99
CA CYS A 300 4.09 -48.75 17.05
C CYS A 300 3.44 -49.86 17.89
N LYS A 301 4.07 -51.04 17.88
CA LYS A 301 3.65 -52.20 18.69
C LYS A 301 4.72 -52.57 19.69
N VAL A 302 4.40 -52.48 20.97
CA VAL A 302 5.31 -52.81 22.08
C VAL A 302 4.89 -54.12 22.73
N TYR A 303 5.82 -55.06 22.89
CA TYR A 303 5.58 -56.36 23.49
C TYR A 303 6.78 -56.87 24.32
N PRO A 304 6.56 -57.76 25.30
CA PRO A 304 7.65 -58.32 26.10
C PRO A 304 8.65 -59.11 25.24
N ASN A 305 9.93 -58.99 25.57
CA ASN A 305 11.00 -59.74 24.93
C ASN A 305 11.02 -61.18 25.43
N THR A 306 10.42 -62.10 24.68
CA THR A 306 10.32 -63.53 25.03
C THR A 306 11.63 -64.31 24.86
N ARG A 307 12.74 -63.66 24.49
CA ARG A 307 14.06 -64.31 24.28
C ARG A 307 14.99 -64.33 25.51
N VAL A 308 14.54 -63.89 26.69
CA VAL A 308 15.38 -63.83 27.90
C VAL A 308 15.33 -65.12 28.76
N ASN A 309 14.50 -66.10 28.39
CA ASN A 309 14.39 -67.38 29.12
C ASN A 309 14.74 -68.61 28.24
N ASN A 310 15.96 -68.66 27.71
CA ASN A 310 16.62 -69.90 27.27
C ASN A 310 18.14 -69.74 27.34
#